data_AF-A0A5J4P2W8-F1
#
_entry.id   AF-A0A5J4P2W8-F1
#
_cell.length_a   1.000
_cell.length_b   1.000
_cell.length_c   1.000
_cell.angle_alpha   90.00
_cell.angle_beta   90.00
_cell.angle_gamma   90.00
#
_symmetry.space_group_name_H-M   'P 1'
#
loop_
_entity.id
_entity.type
_entity.pdbx_description
1 polymer ?
#
loop_
_entity_poly.entity_id
_entity_poly.type
_entity_poly.pdbx_seq_one_letter_code
_entity_poly.pdbx_strand_id
1 'polypeptide(L)'
;MESTTPNETLVAARPSLLNSRCSLLTDQVFPLLDLLRCLVFWPPASDFIFSESNWRVLFGVSLGHRDLPQANCLLVLRLLANAVAADGPRCLAPTATDSSLSRSLVTVIDFVPKLSQMVDRIKEDITQRKQHQVALATLLHNMAVLAHLAASSKIGTSPLLTSLRVIPSLCIRLNLSFLSLGPNHGPGGITLFHPDAVFALILGLGTALLSATLADTSDEIVKARRVRLISSAAPALNASAQPTSQGVEPNHTVEDELAAWEKVRGVIDYWASTPTCVPKVRGAAIDLLRLLE
;
A
#
# COMPACT_ATOMS: atom_id res chain seq x y z
N MET A 1 -49.74 47.20 14.27
CA MET A 1 -50.11 47.36 12.86
C MET A 1 -48.82 47.26 12.07
N GLU A 2 -48.45 46.02 11.75
CA GLU A 2 -48.68 45.37 10.44
C GLU A 2 -47.49 45.66 9.52
N SER A 3 -46.59 44.68 9.35
CA SER A 3 -46.49 43.78 8.18
C SER A 3 -45.80 44.50 7.00
N THR A 4 -44.88 43.94 6.22
CA THR A 4 -44.75 42.58 5.70
C THR A 4 -43.36 42.44 5.05
N THR A 5 -42.79 41.24 5.05
CA THR A 5 -41.71 40.81 4.13
C THR A 5 -42.19 40.78 2.68
N PRO A 6 -41.28 40.95 1.70
CA PRO A 6 -40.87 39.80 0.85
C PRO A 6 -39.36 39.91 0.48
N ASN A 7 -38.61 38.93 -0.03
CA ASN A 7 -38.89 37.64 -0.63
C ASN A 7 -37.61 36.80 -0.50
N GLU A 8 -37.70 35.62 0.10
CA GLU A 8 -36.82 34.50 -0.21
C GLU A 8 -37.15 34.02 -1.61
N THR A 9 -36.23 34.14 -2.57
CA THR A 9 -36.10 33.24 -3.73
C THR A 9 -34.88 33.65 -4.57
N LEU A 10 -33.70 33.17 -4.18
CA LEU A 10 -32.60 32.89 -5.12
C LEU A 10 -31.56 31.98 -4.46
N VAL A 11 -32.05 30.85 -3.94
CA VAL A 11 -31.27 29.61 -3.86
C VAL A 11 -31.34 28.99 -5.25
N ALA A 12 -30.37 29.32 -6.11
CA ALA A 12 -30.02 28.49 -7.27
C ALA A 12 -28.66 28.89 -7.85
N ALA A 13 -27.72 27.95 -7.77
CA ALA A 13 -26.55 27.82 -8.64
C ALA A 13 -25.55 28.99 -8.71
N ARG A 14 -24.64 29.07 -7.73
CA ARG A 14 -23.24 29.39 -8.04
C ARG A 14 -22.39 28.13 -7.86
N PRO A 15 -22.03 27.40 -8.94
CA PRO A 15 -20.85 26.57 -8.89
C PRO A 15 -19.68 27.53 -8.62
N SER A 16 -18.94 27.28 -7.55
CA SER A 16 -17.79 28.09 -7.18
C SER A 16 -16.79 28.13 -8.35
N LEU A 17 -16.46 29.33 -8.83
CA LEU A 17 -15.38 29.56 -9.81
C LEU A 17 -14.01 28.98 -9.37
N LEU A 18 -13.87 28.65 -8.08
CA LEU A 18 -12.74 27.95 -7.49
C LEU A 18 -12.71 26.44 -7.80
N ASN A 19 -13.86 25.77 -7.97
CA ASN A 19 -13.90 24.36 -8.38
C ASN A 19 -13.45 24.18 -9.84
N SER A 20 -13.73 25.17 -10.70
CA SER A 20 -13.36 25.13 -12.13
C SER A 20 -11.86 25.34 -12.40
N ARG A 21 -11.10 26.01 -11.52
CA ARG A 21 -9.64 26.17 -11.70
C ARG A 21 -8.83 24.96 -11.19
N CYS A 22 -9.27 24.32 -10.10
CA CYS A 22 -8.63 23.09 -9.61
C CYS A 22 -8.92 21.87 -10.51
N SER A 23 -10.12 21.76 -11.08
CA SER A 23 -10.46 20.69 -12.04
C SER A 23 -9.64 20.79 -13.32
N LEU A 24 -9.49 21.98 -13.90
CA LEU A 24 -8.67 22.18 -15.10
C LEU A 24 -7.20 21.80 -14.90
N LEU A 25 -6.63 22.09 -13.72
CA LEU A 25 -5.27 21.63 -13.37
C LEU A 25 -5.23 20.11 -13.21
N THR A 26 -6.25 19.52 -12.59
CA THR A 26 -6.28 18.07 -12.32
C THR A 26 -6.33 17.25 -13.61
N ASP A 27 -7.09 17.71 -14.61
CA ASP A 27 -7.27 16.98 -15.88
C ASP A 27 -6.06 17.07 -16.84
N GLN A 28 -5.17 18.05 -16.63
CA GLN A 28 -4.04 18.33 -17.55
C GLN A 28 -2.66 18.03 -16.96
N VAL A 29 -2.57 17.64 -15.68
CA VAL A 29 -1.29 17.41 -15.00
C VAL A 29 -0.68 16.03 -15.30
N PHE A 30 -1.44 15.08 -15.85
CA PHE A 30 -0.94 13.73 -16.11
C PHE A 30 0.33 13.66 -16.99
N PRO A 31 0.55 14.48 -18.04
CA PRO A 31 1.79 14.43 -18.82
C PRO A 31 3.00 14.85 -17.98
N LEU A 32 2.83 15.83 -17.09
CA LEU A 32 3.86 16.22 -16.15
C LEU A 32 4.16 15.08 -15.18
N LEU A 33 3.14 14.43 -14.60
CA LEU A 33 3.35 13.28 -13.71
C LEU A 33 4.06 12.12 -14.43
N ASP A 34 3.77 11.92 -15.72
CA ASP A 34 4.41 10.90 -16.54
C ASP A 34 5.90 11.21 -16.75
N LEU A 35 6.26 12.48 -16.94
CA LEU A 35 7.65 12.93 -16.98
C LEU A 35 8.32 12.79 -15.60
N LEU A 36 7.66 13.21 -14.51
CA LEU A 36 8.23 13.16 -13.16
C LEU A 36 8.56 11.73 -12.72
N ARG A 37 7.70 10.74 -13.02
CA ARG A 37 8.00 9.33 -12.70
C ARG A 37 9.22 8.78 -13.44
N CYS A 38 9.60 9.37 -14.57
CA CYS A 38 10.81 9.02 -15.32
C CYS A 38 12.03 9.75 -14.76
N LEU A 39 11.88 11.02 -14.36
CA LEU A 39 12.97 11.85 -13.85
C LEU A 39 13.42 11.48 -12.42
N VAL A 40 12.57 10.81 -11.65
CA VAL A 40 12.86 10.45 -10.24
C VAL A 40 14.14 9.62 -10.06
N PHE A 41 14.63 8.94 -11.10
CA PHE A 41 15.91 8.20 -11.04
C PHE A 41 17.13 9.13 -10.92
N TRP A 42 16.99 10.40 -11.30
CA TRP A 42 18.03 11.41 -11.16
C TRP A 42 17.94 12.09 -9.78
N PRO A 43 18.95 11.97 -8.90
CA PRO A 43 18.84 12.41 -7.51
C PRO A 43 18.40 13.88 -7.33
N PRO A 44 18.96 14.87 -8.07
CA PRO A 44 18.51 16.26 -7.95
C PRO A 44 17.04 16.45 -8.30
N ALA A 45 16.52 15.70 -9.28
CA ALA A 45 15.11 15.73 -9.64
C ALA A 45 14.25 15.04 -8.56
N SER A 46 14.70 13.91 -8.03
CA SER A 46 14.04 13.23 -6.90
C SER A 46 13.86 14.19 -5.71
N ASP A 47 14.94 14.85 -5.29
CA ASP A 47 14.91 15.80 -4.17
C ASP A 47 14.02 17.02 -4.42
N PHE A 48 13.92 17.47 -5.67
CA PHE A 48 13.02 18.56 -6.06
C PHE A 48 11.55 18.10 -6.06
N ILE A 49 11.25 16.96 -6.68
CA ILE A 49 9.91 16.38 -6.77
C ILE A 49 9.32 16.15 -5.37
N PHE A 50 10.13 15.60 -4.47
CA PHE A 50 9.75 15.27 -3.09
C PHE A 50 10.06 16.36 -2.07
N SER A 51 10.34 17.59 -2.52
CA SER A 51 10.29 18.74 -1.60
C SER A 51 8.86 18.90 -1.05
N GLU A 52 8.73 19.36 0.19
CA GLU A 52 7.45 19.38 0.91
C GLU A 52 6.34 20.11 0.15
N SER A 53 6.65 21.27 -0.43
CA SER A 53 5.73 22.08 -1.23
C SER A 53 5.26 21.33 -2.48
N ASN A 54 6.18 20.73 -3.23
CA ASN A 54 5.88 20.03 -4.46
C ASN A 54 5.09 18.76 -4.19
N TRP A 55 5.52 17.95 -3.22
CA TRP A 55 4.80 16.73 -2.84
C TRP A 55 3.37 17.02 -2.39
N ARG A 56 3.14 18.07 -1.60
CA ARG A 56 1.79 18.46 -1.18
C ARG A 56 0.87 18.74 -2.37
N VAL A 57 1.37 19.41 -3.41
CA VAL A 57 0.62 19.66 -4.65
C VAL A 57 0.37 18.36 -5.40
N LEU A 58 1.41 17.55 -5.62
CA LEU A 58 1.29 16.27 -6.33
C LEU A 58 0.31 15.32 -5.65
N PHE A 59 0.33 15.23 -4.33
CA PHE A 59 -0.62 14.46 -3.55
C PHE A 59 -2.04 15.03 -3.66
N GLY A 60 -2.20 16.35 -3.56
CA GLY A 60 -3.49 17.03 -3.63
C GLY A 60 -4.24 16.86 -4.95
N VAL A 61 -3.52 16.78 -6.07
CA VAL A 61 -4.11 16.55 -7.42
C VAL A 61 -4.24 15.07 -7.79
N SER A 62 -3.94 14.15 -6.85
CA SER A 62 -3.96 12.70 -7.07
C SER A 62 -4.67 11.96 -5.93
N LEU A 63 -3.93 11.23 -5.10
CA LEU A 63 -4.42 10.36 -4.02
C LEU A 63 -5.11 11.17 -2.92
N GLY A 64 -4.72 12.42 -2.70
CA GLY A 64 -5.38 13.35 -1.79
C GLY A 64 -6.66 13.99 -2.35
N HIS A 65 -6.89 13.90 -3.66
CA HIS A 65 -8.06 14.50 -4.30
C HIS A 65 -9.33 13.72 -3.92
N ARG A 66 -10.46 14.41 -3.78
CA ARG A 66 -11.76 13.80 -3.43
C ARG A 66 -12.18 12.73 -4.45
N ASP A 67 -12.00 13.05 -5.72
CA ASP A 67 -12.51 12.25 -6.83
C ASP A 67 -11.51 11.21 -7.39
N LEU A 68 -10.32 11.10 -6.79
CA LEU A 68 -9.29 10.13 -7.17
C LEU A 68 -9.03 10.07 -8.70
N PRO A 69 -8.58 11.20 -9.31
CA PRO A 69 -8.39 11.33 -10.74
C PRO A 69 -7.47 10.24 -11.29
N GLN A 70 -8.02 9.41 -12.18
CA GLN A 70 -7.49 8.08 -12.45
C GLN A 70 -6.04 8.09 -12.95
N ALA A 71 -5.75 8.93 -13.96
CA ALA A 71 -4.42 9.04 -14.56
C ALA A 71 -3.40 9.55 -13.54
N ASN A 72 -3.77 10.55 -12.75
CA ASN A 72 -2.89 11.13 -11.75
C ASN A 72 -2.59 10.14 -10.63
N CYS A 73 -3.59 9.43 -10.12
CA CYS A 73 -3.39 8.39 -9.12
C CYS A 73 -2.47 7.27 -9.64
N LEU A 74 -2.66 6.82 -10.89
CA LEU A 74 -1.79 5.81 -11.50
C LEU A 74 -0.33 6.29 -11.56
N LEU A 75 -0.12 7.51 -12.04
CA LEU A 75 1.22 8.05 -12.25
C LEU A 75 1.92 8.40 -10.93
N VAL A 76 1.18 8.84 -9.90
CA VAL A 76 1.74 9.05 -8.56
C VAL A 76 2.09 7.72 -7.88
N LEU A 77 1.28 6.67 -8.03
CA LEU A 77 1.66 5.33 -7.55
C LEU A 77 2.94 4.83 -8.24
N ARG A 78 3.06 5.03 -9.55
CA ARG A 78 4.29 4.71 -10.31
C ARG A 78 5.49 5.55 -9.88
N LEU A 79 5.29 6.85 -9.63
CA LEU A 79 6.33 7.75 -9.12
C LEU A 79 6.85 7.27 -7.76
N LEU A 80 5.95 6.92 -6.83
CA LEU A 80 6.33 6.39 -5.52
C LEU A 80 7.09 5.06 -5.64
N ALA A 81 6.61 4.13 -6.49
CA ALA A 81 7.29 2.87 -6.72
C ALA A 81 8.70 3.07 -7.29
N ASN A 82 8.85 3.98 -8.25
CA ASN A 82 10.14 4.32 -8.86
C ASN A 82 11.07 5.04 -7.87
N ALA A 83 10.54 5.89 -6.99
CA ALA A 83 11.33 6.55 -5.94
C ALA A 83 12.01 5.54 -5.02
N VAL A 84 11.27 4.52 -4.57
CA VAL A 84 11.83 3.44 -3.74
C VAL A 84 12.92 2.68 -4.50
N ALA A 85 12.68 2.36 -5.77
CA ALA A 85 13.66 1.65 -6.59
C ALA A 85 14.93 2.47 -6.87
N ALA A 86 14.78 3.78 -7.08
CA ALA A 86 15.88 4.69 -7.40
C ALA A 86 16.76 5.00 -6.17
N ASP A 87 16.13 5.31 -5.04
CA ASP A 87 16.84 5.83 -3.87
C ASP A 87 17.08 4.77 -2.78
N GLY A 88 16.32 3.67 -2.78
CA GLY A 88 16.46 2.57 -1.81
C GLY A 88 17.89 2.03 -1.72
N PRO A 89 18.53 1.62 -2.83
CA PRO A 89 19.91 1.11 -2.81
C PRO A 89 20.93 2.12 -2.26
N ARG A 90 20.73 3.42 -2.50
CA ARG A 90 21.64 4.48 -2.02
C ARG A 90 21.57 4.61 -0.50
N CYS A 91 20.37 4.48 0.06
CA CYS A 91 20.16 4.53 1.51
C CYS A 91 20.75 3.31 2.24
N LEU A 92 20.87 2.18 1.55
CA LEU A 92 21.44 0.94 2.08
C LEU A 92 22.93 0.80 1.78
N ALA A 93 23.58 1.83 1.23
CA ALA A 93 25.01 1.79 0.98
C ALA A 93 25.79 1.86 2.31
N PRO A 94 26.92 1.14 2.47
CA PRO A 94 27.76 1.20 3.67
C PRO A 94 28.29 2.61 4.00
N THR A 95 28.35 3.47 2.99
CA THR A 95 28.81 4.86 3.08
C THR A 95 27.66 5.84 3.35
N ALA A 96 26.42 5.37 3.51
CA ALA A 96 25.28 6.23 3.77
C ALA A 96 25.41 6.86 5.18
N THR A 97 25.32 8.19 5.22
CA THR A 97 25.21 8.97 6.46
C THR A 97 23.76 9.38 6.69
N ASP A 98 23.37 9.78 7.90
CA ASP A 98 22.01 10.30 8.14
C ASP A 98 21.69 11.54 7.28
N SER A 99 22.70 12.31 6.86
CA SER A 99 22.57 13.42 5.90
C SER A 99 22.34 12.97 4.44
N SER A 100 22.47 11.68 4.13
CA SER A 100 22.28 11.09 2.80
C SER A 100 20.87 10.52 2.57
N LEU A 101 19.96 10.73 3.52
CA LEU A 101 18.58 10.28 3.42
C LEU A 101 17.84 11.05 2.32
N SER A 102 17.53 10.36 1.22
CA SER A 102 16.73 10.93 0.14
C SER A 102 15.33 11.31 0.64
N ARG A 103 14.90 12.53 0.31
CA ARG A 103 13.55 13.04 0.66
C ARG A 103 12.45 12.14 0.12
N SER A 104 12.70 11.49 -1.02
CA SER A 104 11.75 10.60 -1.66
C SER A 104 11.42 9.39 -0.78
N LEU A 105 12.45 8.76 -0.17
CA LEU A 105 12.26 7.60 0.70
C LEU A 105 11.53 7.97 1.97
N VAL A 106 11.91 9.07 2.61
CA VAL A 106 11.20 9.58 3.79
C VAL A 106 9.73 9.79 3.46
N THR A 107 9.45 10.46 2.34
CA THR A 107 8.08 10.72 1.89
C THR A 107 7.30 9.42 1.64
N VAL A 108 7.91 8.42 0.98
CA VAL A 108 7.23 7.14 0.70
C VAL A 108 6.99 6.36 2.00
N ILE A 109 7.97 6.30 2.90
CA ILE A 109 7.85 5.62 4.21
C ILE A 109 6.72 6.26 5.03
N ASP A 110 6.64 7.59 5.07
CA ASP A 110 5.57 8.31 5.76
C ASP A 110 4.21 8.17 5.06
N PHE A 111 4.21 7.82 3.77
CA PHE A 111 3.00 7.60 2.99
C PHE A 111 2.39 6.21 3.20
N VAL A 112 3.18 5.15 3.41
CA VAL A 112 2.66 3.77 3.56
C VAL A 112 1.62 3.63 4.69
N PRO A 113 1.80 4.23 5.89
CA PRO A 113 0.76 4.23 6.93
C PRO A 113 -0.53 4.92 6.47
N LYS A 114 -0.43 6.03 5.73
CA LYS A 114 -1.59 6.75 5.18
C LYS A 114 -2.31 5.91 4.13
N LEU A 115 -1.56 5.20 3.30
CA LEU A 115 -2.11 4.26 2.33
C LEU A 115 -2.96 3.20 3.05
N SER A 116 -2.50 2.65 4.18
CA SER A 116 -3.28 1.71 5.00
C SER A 116 -4.60 2.29 5.51
N GLN A 117 -4.64 3.58 5.85
CA GLN A 117 -5.87 4.26 6.26
C GLN A 117 -6.81 4.55 5.08
N MET A 118 -6.24 4.69 3.88
CA MET A 118 -6.99 4.97 2.66
C MET A 118 -7.47 3.71 1.94
N VAL A 119 -7.01 2.52 2.31
CA VAL A 119 -7.34 1.25 1.62
C VAL A 119 -8.83 1.11 1.37
N ASP A 120 -9.67 1.32 2.38
CA ASP A 120 -11.12 1.14 2.21
C ASP A 120 -11.73 2.10 1.20
N ARG A 121 -11.19 3.31 1.11
CA ARG A 121 -11.62 4.32 0.14
C ARG A 121 -11.17 3.99 -1.28
N ILE A 122 -9.96 3.43 -1.44
CA ILE A 122 -9.35 3.26 -2.77
C ILE A 122 -9.48 1.82 -3.30
N LYS A 123 -9.84 0.84 -2.47
CA LYS A 123 -9.82 -0.57 -2.86
C LYS A 123 -10.72 -0.84 -4.06
N GLU A 124 -11.94 -0.31 -4.07
CA GLU A 124 -12.91 -0.51 -5.14
C GLU A 124 -12.43 0.12 -6.46
N ASP A 125 -11.91 1.35 -6.39
CA ASP A 125 -11.38 2.05 -7.57
C ASP A 125 -10.13 1.37 -8.16
N ILE A 126 -9.26 0.86 -7.30
CA ILE A 126 -8.02 0.21 -7.71
C ILE A 126 -8.31 -1.21 -8.23
N THR A 127 -9.21 -1.97 -7.60
CA THR A 127 -9.52 -3.34 -8.04
C THR A 127 -10.29 -3.41 -9.35
N GLN A 128 -10.91 -2.32 -9.78
CA GLN A 128 -11.50 -2.24 -11.12
C GLN A 128 -10.46 -1.93 -12.23
N ARG A 129 -9.24 -1.51 -11.87
CA ARG A 129 -8.26 -0.96 -12.82
C ARG A 129 -6.92 -1.67 -12.77
N LYS A 130 -6.69 -2.55 -13.75
CA LYS A 130 -5.50 -3.41 -13.85
C LYS A 130 -4.17 -2.66 -13.69
N GLN A 131 -4.04 -1.49 -14.33
CA GLN A 131 -2.80 -0.70 -14.27
C GLN A 131 -2.53 -0.14 -12.86
N HIS A 132 -3.58 0.25 -12.13
CA HIS A 132 -3.48 0.72 -10.75
C HIS A 132 -3.12 -0.43 -9.82
N GLN A 133 -3.70 -1.62 -10.02
CA GLN A 133 -3.34 -2.82 -9.26
C GLN A 133 -1.85 -3.11 -9.40
N VAL A 134 -1.32 -3.08 -10.62
CA VAL A 134 0.12 -3.32 -10.86
C VAL A 134 0.96 -2.26 -10.18
N ALA A 135 0.66 -0.97 -10.37
CA ALA A 135 1.46 0.11 -9.77
C ALA A 135 1.47 0.05 -8.23
N LEU A 136 0.32 -0.22 -7.61
CA LEU A 136 0.20 -0.39 -6.17
C LEU A 136 0.96 -1.62 -5.68
N ALA A 137 0.79 -2.77 -6.33
CA ALA A 137 1.47 -4.00 -5.95
C ALA A 137 2.99 -3.86 -6.08
N THR A 138 3.48 -3.17 -7.12
CA THR A 138 4.90 -2.85 -7.28
C THR A 138 5.40 -1.95 -6.14
N LEU A 139 4.64 -0.92 -5.73
CA LEU A 139 5.01 -0.09 -4.58
C LEU A 139 5.13 -0.92 -3.29
N LEU A 140 4.13 -1.76 -2.99
CA LEU A 140 4.15 -2.60 -1.79
C LEU A 140 5.28 -3.62 -1.82
N HIS A 141 5.54 -4.22 -2.99
CA HIS A 141 6.67 -5.12 -3.17
C HIS A 141 8.01 -4.41 -2.96
N ASN A 142 8.22 -3.24 -3.57
CA ASN A 142 9.45 -2.47 -3.41
C ASN A 142 9.68 -2.05 -1.95
N MET A 143 8.61 -1.68 -1.22
CA MET A 143 8.69 -1.37 0.21
C MET A 143 9.05 -2.59 1.06
N ALA A 144 8.48 -3.76 0.75
CA ALA A 144 8.84 -5.01 1.42
C ALA A 144 10.32 -5.38 1.16
N VAL A 145 10.79 -5.25 -0.08
CA VAL A 145 12.20 -5.47 -0.46
C VAL A 145 13.12 -4.49 0.26
N LEU A 146 12.78 -3.20 0.30
CA LEU A 146 13.57 -2.20 1.04
C LEU A 146 13.68 -2.56 2.52
N ALA A 147 12.57 -2.95 3.16
CA ALA A 147 12.57 -3.37 4.56
C ALA A 147 13.40 -4.65 4.78
N HIS A 148 13.34 -5.61 3.85
CA HIS A 148 14.11 -6.85 3.90
C HIS A 148 15.61 -6.58 3.84
N LEU A 149 16.03 -5.79 2.86
CA LEU A 149 17.44 -5.44 2.67
C LEU A 149 17.96 -4.60 3.85
N ALA A 150 17.14 -3.67 4.35
CA ALA A 150 17.43 -2.90 5.56
C ALA A 150 17.66 -3.79 6.78
N ALA A 151 16.75 -4.73 7.03
CA ALA A 151 16.85 -5.66 8.17
C ALA A 151 18.03 -6.65 8.02
N SER A 152 18.40 -7.00 6.79
CA SER A 152 19.56 -7.86 6.51
C SER A 152 20.89 -7.11 6.55
N SER A 153 20.85 -5.79 6.34
CA SER A 153 22.03 -4.94 6.40
C SER A 153 22.45 -4.69 7.85
N LYS A 154 23.72 -4.95 8.18
CA LYS A 154 24.30 -4.63 9.50
C LYS A 154 24.59 -3.13 9.67
N ILE A 155 23.92 -2.28 8.89
CA ILE A 155 24.15 -0.85 8.84
C ILE A 155 23.55 -0.25 10.12
N GLY A 156 24.30 0.66 10.76
CA GLY A 156 24.03 1.17 12.11
C GLY A 156 22.65 1.82 12.28
N THR A 157 22.29 2.18 13.50
CA THR A 157 20.94 2.63 13.90
C THR A 157 20.54 4.02 13.35
N SER A 158 20.34 4.15 12.04
CA SER A 158 19.76 5.35 11.44
C SER A 158 18.27 5.49 11.81
N PRO A 159 17.74 6.71 12.04
CA PRO A 159 16.31 6.95 12.25
C PRO A 159 15.40 6.37 11.16
N LEU A 160 15.87 6.32 9.91
CA LEU A 160 15.12 5.69 8.82
C LEU A 160 14.98 4.18 9.04
N LEU A 161 16.04 3.50 9.48
CA LEU A 161 15.99 2.06 9.77
C LEU A 161 15.00 1.76 10.89
N THR A 162 14.85 2.66 11.87
CA THR A 162 13.80 2.55 12.90
C THR A 162 12.40 2.64 12.28
N SER A 163 12.17 3.57 11.36
CA SER A 163 10.89 3.72 10.66
C SER A 163 10.58 2.53 9.76
N LEU A 164 11.60 1.93 9.15
CA LEU A 164 11.49 0.74 8.32
C LEU A 164 11.10 -0.52 9.12
N ARG A 165 11.28 -0.56 10.45
CA ARG A 165 10.87 -1.71 11.29
C ARG A 165 9.37 -1.98 11.27
N VAL A 166 8.55 -0.96 11.03
CA VAL A 166 7.09 -1.06 11.01
C VAL A 166 6.57 -1.45 9.62
N ILE A 167 7.35 -1.21 8.56
CA ILE A 167 6.96 -1.44 7.17
C ILE A 167 6.59 -2.89 6.87
N PRO A 168 7.30 -3.94 7.36
CA PRO A 168 6.90 -5.32 7.14
C PRO A 168 5.46 -5.60 7.58
N SER A 169 5.07 -5.18 8.79
CA SER A 169 3.72 -5.39 9.32
C SER A 169 2.65 -4.68 8.49
N LEU A 170 2.94 -3.46 8.01
CA LEU A 170 2.04 -2.72 7.12
C LEU A 170 1.92 -3.41 5.75
N CYS A 171 3.04 -3.87 5.18
CA CYS A 171 3.03 -4.61 3.92
C CYS A 171 2.23 -5.91 4.05
N ILE A 172 2.36 -6.66 5.15
CA ILE A 172 1.56 -7.88 5.38
C ILE A 172 0.06 -7.53 5.33
N ARG A 173 -0.39 -6.53 6.09
CA ARG A 173 -1.80 -6.10 6.14
C ARG A 173 -2.32 -5.63 4.78
N LEU A 174 -1.56 -4.77 4.09
CA LEU A 174 -1.93 -4.22 2.80
C LEU A 174 -2.04 -5.30 1.72
N ASN A 175 -0.99 -6.13 1.57
CA ASN A 175 -1.00 -7.21 0.57
C ASN A 175 -2.14 -8.18 0.81
N LEU A 176 -2.35 -8.59 2.07
CA LEU A 176 -3.44 -9.49 2.45
C LEU A 176 -4.83 -8.87 2.17
N SER A 177 -5.02 -7.58 2.47
CA SER A 177 -6.28 -6.88 2.19
C SER A 177 -6.65 -6.94 0.70
N PHE A 178 -5.70 -6.65 -0.20
CA PHE A 178 -5.95 -6.74 -1.65
C PHE A 178 -6.12 -8.18 -2.15
N LEU A 179 -5.32 -9.13 -1.64
CA LEU A 179 -5.42 -10.55 -2.03
C LEU A 179 -6.76 -11.17 -1.62
N SER A 180 -7.35 -10.71 -0.52
CA SER A 180 -8.63 -11.22 0.01
C SER A 180 -9.85 -10.88 -0.84
N LEU A 181 -9.73 -9.89 -1.73
CA LEU A 181 -10.82 -9.47 -2.58
C LEU A 181 -11.14 -10.51 -3.65
N GLY A 182 -10.16 -11.29 -4.12
CA GLY A 182 -10.39 -12.38 -5.09
C GLY A 182 -11.41 -13.41 -4.59
N PRO A 183 -11.15 -14.08 -3.45
CA PRO A 183 -12.05 -15.07 -2.85
C PRO A 183 -13.50 -14.57 -2.65
N ASN A 184 -13.70 -13.29 -2.33
CA ASN A 184 -15.04 -12.71 -2.11
C ASN A 184 -15.93 -12.75 -3.37
N HIS A 185 -15.34 -12.95 -4.56
CA HIS A 185 -16.05 -13.08 -5.83
C HIS A 185 -16.08 -14.53 -6.35
N GLY A 186 -15.76 -15.51 -5.50
CA GLY A 186 -15.72 -16.92 -5.84
C GLY A 186 -14.67 -17.26 -6.92
N PRO A 187 -14.85 -18.36 -7.68
CA PRO A 187 -13.88 -18.80 -8.69
C PRO A 187 -13.63 -17.77 -9.82
N GLY A 188 -14.61 -16.91 -10.09
CA GLY A 188 -14.50 -15.83 -11.09
C GLY A 188 -13.65 -14.64 -10.61
N GLY A 189 -13.38 -14.51 -9.32
CA GLY A 189 -12.62 -13.38 -8.76
C GLY A 189 -11.22 -13.20 -9.36
N ILE A 190 -10.61 -14.27 -9.88
CA ILE A 190 -9.29 -14.21 -10.54
C ILE A 190 -9.28 -13.25 -11.72
N THR A 191 -10.36 -13.17 -12.50
CA THR A 191 -10.41 -12.30 -13.68
C THR A 191 -10.48 -10.82 -13.30
N LEU A 192 -10.78 -10.49 -12.04
CA LEU A 192 -10.77 -9.11 -11.54
C LEU A 192 -9.35 -8.58 -11.31
N PHE A 193 -8.35 -9.44 -11.16
CA PHE A 193 -6.97 -9.02 -10.90
C PHE A 193 -6.04 -9.18 -12.09
N HIS A 194 -5.05 -8.29 -12.20
CA HIS A 194 -3.96 -8.42 -13.15
C HIS A 194 -2.98 -9.47 -12.60
N PRO A 195 -2.56 -10.47 -13.40
CA PRO A 195 -1.64 -11.51 -12.94
C PRO A 195 -0.35 -10.98 -12.30
N ASP A 196 0.24 -9.93 -12.88
CA ASP A 196 1.46 -9.31 -12.34
C ASP A 196 1.23 -8.62 -11.01
N ALA A 197 0.03 -8.04 -10.80
CA ALA A 197 -0.32 -7.42 -9.54
C ALA A 197 -0.41 -8.48 -8.44
N VAL A 198 -1.15 -9.58 -8.68
CA VAL A 198 -1.28 -10.67 -7.71
C VAL A 198 0.08 -11.28 -7.39
N PHE A 199 0.89 -11.55 -8.42
CA PHE A 199 2.24 -12.07 -8.23
C PHE A 199 3.10 -11.14 -7.35
N ALA A 200 3.11 -9.84 -7.64
CA ALA A 200 3.84 -8.86 -6.83
C ALA A 200 3.30 -8.74 -5.40
N LEU A 201 1.98 -8.85 -5.18
CA LEU A 201 1.38 -8.85 -3.85
C LEU A 201 1.81 -10.08 -3.02
N ILE A 202 1.82 -11.27 -3.63
CA ILE A 202 2.29 -12.50 -2.98
C ILE A 202 3.77 -12.41 -2.65
N LEU A 203 4.60 -11.94 -3.60
CA LEU A 203 6.03 -11.73 -3.35
C LEU A 203 6.27 -10.69 -2.25
N GLY A 204 5.53 -9.58 -2.27
CA GLY A 204 5.60 -8.55 -1.23
C GLY A 204 5.23 -9.09 0.15
N LEU A 205 4.17 -9.91 0.23
CA LEU A 205 3.75 -10.59 1.46
C LEU A 205 4.83 -11.54 2.00
N GLY A 206 5.36 -12.43 1.15
CA GLY A 206 6.44 -13.34 1.54
C GLY A 206 7.71 -12.60 1.98
N THR A 207 8.10 -11.57 1.23
CA THR A 207 9.28 -10.75 1.55
C THR A 207 9.12 -10.01 2.88
N ALA A 208 7.93 -9.49 3.17
CA ALA A 208 7.64 -8.84 4.45
C ALA A 208 7.69 -9.83 5.63
N LEU A 209 7.16 -11.05 5.46
CA LEU A 209 7.25 -12.12 6.47
C LEU A 209 8.70 -12.53 6.75
N LEU A 210 9.50 -12.69 5.70
CA LEU A 210 10.93 -12.94 5.84
C LEU A 210 11.60 -11.82 6.65
N SER A 211 11.35 -10.57 6.27
CA SER A 211 11.90 -9.39 6.95
C SER A 211 11.59 -9.34 8.44
N ALA A 212 10.35 -9.67 8.82
CA ALA A 212 9.90 -9.63 10.21
C ALA A 212 10.45 -10.78 11.07
N THR A 213 11.04 -11.81 10.45
CA THR A 213 11.52 -13.03 11.14
C THR A 213 13.01 -13.31 10.92
N LEU A 214 13.77 -12.34 10.40
CA LEU A 214 15.21 -12.46 10.11
C LEU A 214 16.10 -12.77 11.32
N ALA A 215 15.66 -12.42 12.54
CA ALA A 215 16.46 -12.58 13.76
C ALA A 215 16.28 -13.96 14.46
N ASP A 216 15.36 -14.79 13.98
CA ASP A 216 15.00 -16.05 14.63
C ASP A 216 15.82 -17.22 14.07
N THR A 217 16.21 -18.16 14.93
CA THR A 217 17.23 -19.19 14.60
C THR A 217 16.69 -20.60 14.45
N SER A 218 15.45 -20.87 14.88
CA SER A 218 14.79 -22.18 14.75
C SER A 218 13.65 -22.11 13.74
N ASP A 219 13.62 -23.02 12.78
CA ASP A 219 12.61 -23.07 11.72
C ASP A 219 11.18 -23.17 12.27
N GLU A 220 10.95 -23.93 13.34
CA GLU A 220 9.63 -24.05 13.95
C GLU A 220 9.19 -22.75 14.63
N ILE A 221 10.11 -22.07 15.32
CA ILE A 221 9.84 -20.78 15.97
C ILE A 221 9.56 -19.71 14.91
N VAL A 222 10.33 -19.71 13.83
CA VAL A 222 10.16 -18.82 12.68
C VAL A 222 8.79 -19.01 12.05
N LYS A 223 8.39 -20.25 11.75
CA LYS A 223 7.08 -20.57 11.15
C LYS A 223 5.93 -20.14 12.06
N ALA A 224 5.98 -20.51 13.34
CA ALA A 224 4.97 -20.10 14.32
C ALA A 224 4.85 -18.57 14.42
N ARG A 225 5.97 -17.85 14.39
CA ARG A 225 5.96 -16.38 14.40
C ARG A 225 5.37 -15.79 13.12
N ARG A 226 5.69 -16.33 11.94
CA ARG A 226 5.09 -15.89 10.68
C ARG A 226 3.58 -16.09 10.67
N VAL A 227 3.10 -17.24 11.16
CA VAL A 227 1.67 -17.52 11.33
C VAL A 227 1.04 -16.49 12.26
N ARG A 228 1.62 -16.22 13.44
CA ARG A 228 1.09 -15.17 14.34
C ARG A 228 1.05 -13.78 13.70
N LEU A 229 2.11 -13.40 12.99
CA LEU A 229 2.19 -12.11 12.31
C LEU A 229 1.10 -11.96 11.25
N ILE A 230 0.92 -12.97 10.39
CA ILE A 230 -0.09 -12.91 9.33
C ILE A 230 -1.51 -13.04 9.89
N SER A 231 -1.73 -13.82 10.95
CA SER A 231 -3.00 -13.88 11.69
C SER A 231 -3.36 -12.54 12.32
N SER A 232 -2.38 -11.80 12.86
CA SER A 232 -2.63 -10.45 13.40
C SER A 232 -3.07 -9.43 12.35
N ALA A 233 -2.86 -9.75 11.07
CA ALA A 233 -3.33 -8.97 9.93
C ALA A 233 -4.75 -9.37 9.46
N ALA A 234 -5.32 -10.46 9.97
CA ALA A 234 -6.67 -10.91 9.62
C ALA A 234 -7.80 -9.89 9.87
N PRO A 235 -7.73 -8.96 10.85
CA PRO A 235 -8.70 -7.87 10.95
C PRO A 235 -8.77 -6.99 9.68
N ALA A 236 -7.69 -6.89 8.90
CA ALA A 236 -7.68 -6.20 7.61
C ALA A 236 -8.54 -6.90 6.54
N LEU A 237 -8.98 -8.13 6.80
CA LEU A 237 -9.94 -8.90 6.00
C LEU A 237 -11.39 -8.63 6.40
N ASN A 238 -11.64 -7.91 7.50
CA ASN A 238 -12.94 -7.69 8.14
C ASN A 238 -13.34 -6.20 8.17
N ALA A 239 -12.90 -5.39 7.21
CA ALA A 239 -13.16 -3.96 7.13
C ALA A 239 -14.64 -3.58 6.80
N SER A 240 -15.59 -4.31 7.37
CA SER A 240 -16.98 -3.89 7.60
C SER A 240 -17.31 -3.75 9.09
N ALA A 241 -16.43 -4.13 10.00
CA ALA A 241 -16.64 -3.91 11.43
C ALA A 241 -16.07 -2.54 11.82
N GLN A 242 -16.97 -1.59 12.13
CA GLN A 242 -16.61 -0.33 12.78
C GLN A 242 -15.72 -0.61 14.00
N PRO A 243 -14.77 0.28 14.35
CA PRO A 243 -14.10 0.21 15.63
C PRO A 243 -15.17 0.36 16.71
N THR A 244 -15.54 -0.73 17.38
CA THR A 244 -16.36 -0.65 18.57
C THR A 244 -15.59 0.17 19.58
N SER A 245 -16.08 1.39 19.82
CA SER A 245 -15.62 2.28 20.85
C SER A 245 -15.84 1.61 22.20
N GLN A 246 -14.84 0.90 22.69
CA GLN A 246 -14.62 0.59 24.10
C GLN A 246 -13.19 0.04 24.22
N GLY A 247 -12.35 0.76 24.95
CA GLY A 247 -10.96 0.41 25.23
C GLY A 247 -10.84 -0.78 26.18
N VAL A 248 -11.28 -1.94 25.71
CA VAL A 248 -10.95 -3.24 26.29
C VAL A 248 -9.96 -3.86 25.31
N GLU A 249 -8.71 -4.03 25.74
CA GLU A 249 -7.76 -4.85 24.97
C GLU A 249 -8.43 -6.20 24.69
N PRO A 250 -8.52 -6.66 23.43
CA PRO A 250 -9.10 -7.96 23.16
C PRO A 250 -8.21 -8.97 23.88
N ASN A 251 -8.78 -9.75 24.79
CA ASN A 251 -8.17 -11.00 25.23
C ASN A 251 -8.05 -11.88 23.98
N HIS A 252 -6.93 -11.77 23.26
CA HIS A 252 -6.65 -12.58 22.08
C HIS A 252 -6.49 -14.03 22.55
N THR A 253 -7.53 -14.83 22.35
CA THR A 253 -7.45 -16.25 22.67
C THR A 253 -6.68 -16.99 21.56
N VAL A 254 -6.08 -18.13 21.89
CA VAL A 254 -5.42 -18.99 20.89
C VAL A 254 -6.42 -19.46 19.82
N GLU A 255 -7.70 -19.60 20.18
CA GLU A 255 -8.78 -19.92 19.25
C GLU A 255 -9.01 -18.81 18.21
N ASP A 256 -8.90 -17.53 18.62
CA ASP A 256 -8.99 -16.38 17.71
C ASP A 256 -7.80 -16.33 16.75
N GLU A 257 -6.58 -16.67 17.21
CA GLU A 257 -5.39 -16.73 16.36
C GLU A 257 -5.48 -17.85 15.30
N LEU A 258 -6.03 -19.01 15.68
CA LEU A 258 -6.22 -20.14 14.78
C LEU A 258 -7.30 -19.83 13.73
N ALA A 259 -8.43 -19.27 14.15
CA ALA A 259 -9.48 -18.85 13.22
C ALA A 259 -8.99 -17.75 12.25
N ALA A 260 -8.20 -16.80 12.76
CA ALA A 260 -7.55 -15.78 11.95
C ALA A 260 -6.57 -16.39 10.94
N TRP A 261 -5.78 -17.38 11.37
CA TRP A 261 -4.87 -18.12 10.49
C TRP A 261 -5.64 -18.86 9.40
N GLU A 262 -6.68 -19.62 9.73
CA GLU A 262 -7.45 -20.37 8.73
C GLU A 262 -8.09 -19.44 7.68
N LYS A 263 -8.56 -18.26 8.12
CA LYS A 263 -9.08 -17.26 7.19
C LYS A 263 -8.01 -16.77 6.20
N VAL A 264 -6.81 -16.48 6.70
CA VAL A 264 -5.66 -16.07 5.88
C VAL A 264 -5.25 -17.20 4.94
N ARG A 265 -5.14 -18.42 5.47
CA ARG A 265 -4.79 -19.62 4.71
C ARG A 265 -5.75 -19.83 3.55
N GLY A 266 -7.06 -19.70 3.78
CA GLY A 266 -8.07 -19.78 2.73
C GLY A 266 -7.89 -18.75 1.60
N VAL A 267 -7.41 -17.54 1.91
CA VAL A 267 -7.07 -16.54 0.88
C VAL A 267 -5.88 -17.00 0.04
N ILE A 268 -4.83 -17.54 0.66
CA ILE A 268 -3.64 -18.01 -0.06
C ILE A 268 -3.96 -19.26 -0.88
N ASP A 269 -4.71 -20.20 -0.29
CA ASP A 269 -5.18 -21.43 -0.92
C ASP A 269 -6.03 -21.14 -2.15
N TYR A 270 -6.89 -20.12 -2.12
CA TYR A 270 -7.63 -19.67 -3.30
C TYR A 270 -6.70 -19.36 -4.47
N TRP A 271 -5.62 -18.60 -4.24
CA TRP A 271 -4.66 -18.25 -5.30
C TRP A 271 -3.78 -19.44 -5.71
N ALA A 272 -3.50 -20.37 -4.81
CA ALA A 272 -2.72 -21.58 -5.08
C ALA A 272 -3.51 -22.62 -5.90
N SER A 273 -4.79 -22.82 -5.57
CA SER A 273 -5.58 -23.98 -6.03
C SER A 273 -6.56 -23.68 -7.15
N THR A 274 -6.91 -22.41 -7.40
CA THR A 274 -7.89 -22.10 -8.44
C THR A 274 -7.35 -22.41 -9.84
N PRO A 275 -8.02 -23.25 -10.65
CA PRO A 275 -7.48 -23.77 -11.92
C PRO A 275 -7.15 -22.71 -12.97
N THR A 276 -7.94 -21.63 -13.01
CA THR A 276 -7.80 -20.53 -13.98
C THR A 276 -6.73 -19.52 -13.59
N CYS A 277 -6.11 -19.68 -12.41
CA CYS A 277 -5.01 -18.84 -11.98
C CYS A 277 -3.75 -19.13 -12.81
N VAL A 278 -3.04 -18.07 -13.23
CA VAL A 278 -1.84 -18.25 -14.05
C VAL A 278 -0.74 -19.02 -13.29
N PRO A 279 0.08 -19.83 -13.97
CA PRO A 279 1.06 -20.70 -13.31
C PRO A 279 2.00 -19.99 -12.34
N LYS A 280 2.50 -18.80 -12.68
CA LYS A 280 3.40 -18.03 -11.81
C LYS A 280 2.77 -17.56 -10.49
N VAL A 281 1.48 -17.22 -10.51
CA VAL A 281 0.74 -16.80 -9.31
C VAL A 281 0.48 -18.01 -8.42
N ARG A 282 0.05 -19.13 -9.01
CA ARG A 282 -0.13 -20.38 -8.25
C ARG A 282 1.18 -20.84 -7.60
N GLY A 283 2.27 -20.84 -8.35
CA GLY A 283 3.60 -21.21 -7.83
C GLY A 283 4.01 -20.34 -6.65
N ALA A 284 3.89 -19.01 -6.79
CA ALA A 284 4.20 -18.08 -5.70
C ALA A 284 3.31 -18.30 -4.46
N ALA A 285 2.01 -18.58 -4.65
CA ALA A 285 1.10 -18.86 -3.53
C ALA A 285 1.45 -20.18 -2.82
N ILE A 286 1.82 -21.23 -3.57
CA ILE A 286 2.29 -22.51 -3.01
C ILE A 286 3.58 -22.30 -2.21
N ASP A 287 4.54 -21.53 -2.75
CA ASP A 287 5.78 -21.25 -2.03
C ASP A 287 5.55 -20.39 -0.79
N LEU A 288 4.55 -19.49 -0.81
CA LEU A 288 4.12 -18.76 0.38
C LEU A 288 3.50 -19.68 1.44
N LEU A 289 2.69 -20.68 1.05
CA LEU A 289 2.18 -21.68 1.99
C LEU A 289 3.32 -22.47 2.64
N ARG A 290 4.31 -22.92 1.85
CA ARG A 290 5.52 -23.59 2.36
C ARG A 290 6.36 -22.71 3.29
N LEU A 291 6.29 -21.40 3.15
CA LEU A 291 6.95 -20.46 4.06
C LEU A 291 6.30 -20.43 5.46
N LEU A 292 5.02 -20.82 5.52
CA LEU A 292 4.14 -20.76 6.69
C LEU A 292 3.91 -22.14 7.34
N GLU A 293 3.96 -23.23 6.55
CA GLU A 293 3.76 -24.63 6.93
C GLU A 293 5.06 -25.43 6.94
#